data_AF-A0AAD4CXE2-F1
#
_entry.id   AF-A0AAD4CXE2-F1
#
_cell.length_a   1.000
_cell.length_b   1.000
_cell.length_c   1.000
_cell.angle_alpha   90.00
_cell.angle_beta   90.00
_cell.angle_gamma   90.00
#
_symmetry.space_group_name_H-M   'P 1'
#
loop_
_entity.id
_entity.type
_entity.pdbx_description
1 polymer ?
#
loop_
_entity_poly.entity_id
_entity_poly.type
_entity_poly.pdbx_seq_one_letter_code
_entity_poly.pdbx_strand_id
1 'polypeptide(L)'
;MPKAHQDLLGRMGSARSTIFDGIYVSANVGMRKPDLCFYNYVLEDIGLPSHAVVIVDDLQENVLAAQSLGIHGILFESHEELCRRIQNLLGDPVARGLRPARASLRENFSQLLIFEQMQNRGLVDLQSTDGIYGYFFGHQILTKDTLPRDLDTASMELTVCPVDKGLAQCVMDEMLSFVTADGILMAYFDQTRPRVDPVACVNILSLFHSYDRGNDVAATFAWVLSVLQHKAYIGGTRYYASADAFLYFLSRLASFIREKRCLDALVPLLKTRLAEQIGADGDSLSLAMRVLACQRFGISNQKYLATLEANQSNDGG
;
A
#
# COMPACT_ATOMS: atom_id res chain seq x y z
N MET A 1 43.48 4.26 26.30
CA MET A 1 42.42 3.30 25.98
C MET A 1 41.53 3.12 27.21
N PRO A 2 40.21 3.36 27.15
CA PRO A 2 39.32 3.04 28.27
C PRO A 2 39.27 1.51 28.47
N LYS A 3 39.40 1.04 29.72
CA LYS A 3 39.44 -0.39 30.08
C LYS A 3 38.27 -1.22 29.53
N ALA A 4 37.08 -0.63 29.36
CA ALA A 4 35.88 -1.32 28.88
C ALA A 4 36.00 -1.87 27.45
N HIS A 5 36.72 -1.17 26.54
CA HIS A 5 36.93 -1.66 25.17
C HIS A 5 37.92 -2.83 25.14
N GLN A 6 38.98 -2.79 25.97
CA GLN A 6 39.93 -3.90 26.08
C GLN A 6 39.29 -5.16 26.68
N ASP A 7 38.37 -5.00 27.64
CA ASP A 7 37.65 -6.13 28.25
C ASP A 7 36.67 -6.80 27.28
N LEU A 8 35.93 -6.03 26.48
CA LEU A 8 35.12 -6.57 25.38
C LEU A 8 36.00 -7.26 24.33
N LEU A 9 37.16 -6.68 24.04
CA LEU A 9 38.11 -7.27 23.10
C LEU A 9 38.75 -8.57 23.61
N GLY A 10 38.99 -8.71 24.91
CA GLY A 10 39.50 -9.95 25.51
C GLY A 10 38.44 -11.05 25.62
N ARG A 11 37.17 -10.68 25.86
CA ARG A 11 36.05 -11.62 26.05
C ARG A 11 35.61 -12.36 24.77
N MET A 12 35.90 -11.84 23.58
CA MET A 12 35.49 -12.47 22.31
C MET A 12 36.48 -13.53 21.77
N GLY A 13 37.66 -13.70 22.39
CA GLY A 13 38.58 -14.82 22.15
C GLY A 13 38.76 -15.24 20.67
N SER A 14 38.82 -16.55 20.42
CA SER A 14 38.94 -17.20 19.10
C SER A 14 37.68 -17.09 18.23
N ALA A 15 36.54 -16.64 18.76
CA ALA A 15 35.29 -16.46 18.01
C ALA A 15 35.33 -15.21 17.10
N ARG A 16 36.34 -14.35 17.24
CA ARG A 16 36.52 -13.15 16.42
C ARG A 16 36.81 -13.44 14.96
N SER A 17 37.76 -14.33 14.72
CA SER A 17 38.25 -14.65 13.37
C SER A 17 37.26 -15.50 12.57
N THR A 18 36.19 -15.99 13.20
CA THR A 18 35.15 -16.78 12.53
C THR A 18 33.93 -15.95 12.14
N ILE A 19 33.77 -14.74 12.67
CA ILE A 19 32.59 -13.88 12.41
C ILE A 19 32.96 -12.68 11.51
N PHE A 20 34.19 -12.16 11.61
CA PHE A 20 34.63 -10.99 10.85
C PHE A 20 35.85 -11.33 9.99
N ASP A 21 35.81 -10.94 8.72
CA ASP A 21 36.93 -11.06 7.78
C ASP A 21 38.06 -10.06 8.06
N GLY A 22 37.73 -8.90 8.65
CA GLY A 22 38.67 -7.84 8.98
C GLY A 22 38.32 -7.12 10.28
N ILE A 23 39.33 -6.69 11.04
CA ILE A 23 39.17 -5.94 12.29
C ILE A 23 40.08 -4.71 12.28
N TYR A 24 39.48 -3.53 12.25
CA TYR A 24 40.20 -2.25 12.20
C TYR A 24 40.11 -1.53 13.55
N VAL A 25 41.24 -1.46 14.27
CA VAL A 25 41.32 -0.82 15.59
C VAL A 25 42.03 0.51 15.47
N SER A 26 41.33 1.61 15.79
CA SER A 26 41.83 2.98 15.60
C SER A 26 43.21 3.26 16.22
N ALA A 27 43.51 2.72 17.41
CA ALA A 27 44.83 2.89 18.02
C ALA A 27 45.97 2.14 17.33
N ASN A 28 45.66 1.05 16.62
CA ASN A 28 46.68 0.29 15.90
C ASN A 28 47.06 0.98 14.59
N VAL A 29 46.07 1.60 13.93
CA VAL A 29 46.22 2.25 12.63
C VAL A 29 46.59 3.74 12.76
N GLY A 30 46.37 4.34 13.93
CA GLY A 30 46.63 5.77 14.16
C GLY A 30 45.62 6.71 13.49
N MET A 31 44.53 6.17 12.97
CA MET A 31 43.41 6.89 12.34
C MET A 31 42.12 6.58 13.11
N ARG A 32 41.15 7.48 13.10
CA ARG A 32 39.87 7.26 13.79
C ARG A 32 38.70 7.78 12.98
N LYS A 33 37.50 7.26 13.27
CA LYS A 33 36.27 7.94 12.89
C LYS A 33 36.12 9.25 13.70
N PRO A 34 35.58 10.34 13.12
CA PRO A 34 35.03 10.48 11.77
C PRO A 34 36.04 10.93 10.70
N ASP A 35 37.36 10.81 10.93
CA ASP A 35 38.37 11.27 9.96
C ASP A 35 38.30 10.44 8.67
N LEU A 36 38.17 11.11 7.51
CA LEU A 36 37.96 10.46 6.21
C LEU A 36 39.05 9.45 5.83
N CYS A 37 40.28 9.67 6.31
CA CYS A 37 41.40 8.75 6.07
C CYS A 37 41.15 7.34 6.63
N PHE A 38 40.41 7.21 7.74
CA PHE A 38 40.07 5.91 8.31
C PHE A 38 39.17 5.10 7.36
N TYR A 39 38.16 5.76 6.78
CA TYR A 39 37.23 5.13 5.85
C TYR A 39 37.91 4.75 4.54
N ASN A 40 38.73 5.64 3.96
CA ASN A 40 39.50 5.33 2.75
C ASN A 40 40.46 4.17 2.97
N TYR A 41 41.16 4.13 4.10
CA TYR A 41 42.01 3.00 4.48
C TYR A 41 41.23 1.68 4.51
N VAL A 42 40.04 1.67 5.12
CA VAL A 42 39.18 0.47 5.14
C VAL A 42 38.71 0.08 3.74
N LEU A 43 38.27 1.05 2.92
CA LEU A 43 37.84 0.79 1.53
C LEU A 43 38.97 0.21 0.66
N GLU A 44 40.18 0.74 0.79
CA GLU A 44 41.37 0.25 0.10
C GLU A 44 41.71 -1.19 0.52
N ASP A 45 41.68 -1.49 1.82
CA ASP A 45 42.01 -2.81 2.36
C ASP A 45 40.99 -3.89 1.96
N ILE A 46 39.68 -3.58 2.02
CA ILE A 46 38.63 -4.54 1.61
C ILE A 46 38.46 -4.64 0.09
N GLY A 47 39.02 -3.69 -0.69
CA GLY A 47 38.98 -3.71 -2.15
C GLY A 47 37.57 -3.55 -2.75
N LEU A 48 36.62 -2.96 -2.03
CA LEU A 48 35.24 -2.76 -2.48
C LEU A 48 34.98 -1.28 -2.83
N PRO A 49 34.16 -1.00 -3.86
CA PRO A 49 33.74 0.36 -4.15
C PRO A 49 32.80 0.86 -3.03
N SER A 50 32.86 2.16 -2.72
CA SER A 50 32.11 2.74 -1.59
C SER A 50 30.60 2.48 -1.64
N HIS A 51 29.98 2.53 -2.83
CA HIS A 51 28.55 2.24 -3.02
C HIS A 51 28.16 0.77 -2.77
N ALA A 52 29.12 -0.15 -2.61
CA ALA A 52 28.86 -1.53 -2.23
C ALA A 52 29.07 -1.78 -0.72
N VAL A 53 29.38 -0.74 0.05
CA VAL A 53 29.72 -0.84 1.48
C VAL A 53 28.62 -0.21 2.31
N VAL A 54 28.26 -0.89 3.40
CA VAL A 54 27.34 -0.40 4.41
C VAL A 54 28.08 -0.20 5.72
N ILE A 55 27.89 0.95 6.35
CA ILE A 55 28.34 1.19 7.71
C ILE A 55 27.16 1.35 8.66
N VAL A 56 27.30 0.79 9.85
CA VAL A 56 26.37 0.96 10.97
C VAL A 56 27.14 1.60 12.11
N ASP A 57 26.66 2.74 12.60
CA ASP A 57 27.30 3.50 13.67
C ASP A 57 26.27 4.22 14.52
N ASP A 58 26.51 4.38 15.81
CA ASP A 58 25.63 5.06 16.76
C ASP A 58 25.84 6.59 16.78
N LEU A 59 26.90 7.10 16.15
CA LEU A 59 27.19 8.52 16.06
C LEU A 59 26.91 9.08 14.66
N GLN A 60 26.04 10.09 14.60
CA GLN A 60 25.66 10.76 13.35
C GLN A 60 26.86 11.31 12.56
N GLU A 61 27.89 11.83 13.24
CA GLU A 61 29.10 12.36 12.60
C GLU A 61 29.90 11.27 11.86
N ASN A 62 29.94 10.05 12.40
CA ASN A 62 30.62 8.91 11.77
C ASN A 62 29.86 8.41 10.54
N VAL A 63 28.52 8.38 10.63
CA VAL A 63 27.65 8.02 9.51
C VAL A 63 27.77 9.05 8.40
N LEU A 64 27.74 10.34 8.73
CA LEU A 64 27.86 11.44 7.78
C LEU A 64 29.20 11.41 7.03
N ALA A 65 30.30 11.19 7.75
CA ALA A 65 31.63 11.07 7.15
C ALA A 65 31.70 9.93 6.12
N ALA A 66 31.15 8.76 6.46
CA ALA A 66 31.07 7.63 5.53
C ALA A 66 30.20 7.95 4.31
N GLN A 67 29.01 8.52 4.52
CA GLN A 67 28.10 8.90 3.44
C GLN A 67 28.73 9.92 2.47
N SER A 68 29.57 10.84 2.97
CA SER A 68 30.30 11.79 2.12
C SER A 68 31.25 11.13 1.11
N LEU A 69 31.64 9.88 1.36
CA LEU A 69 32.49 9.06 0.47
C LEU A 69 31.67 8.12 -0.43
N GLY A 70 30.33 8.19 -0.37
CA GLY A 70 29.42 7.31 -1.12
C GLY A 70 29.14 5.97 -0.44
N ILE A 71 29.52 5.79 0.83
CA ILE A 71 29.18 4.60 1.63
C ILE A 71 27.73 4.68 2.08
N HIS A 72 27.01 3.56 2.07
CA HIS A 72 25.66 3.51 2.66
C HIS A 72 25.75 3.61 4.19
N GLY A 73 25.29 4.72 4.75
CA GLY A 73 25.31 4.96 6.20
C GLY A 73 23.98 4.66 6.89
N ILE A 74 24.02 3.83 7.93
CA ILE A 74 22.91 3.55 8.84
C ILE A 74 23.26 4.06 10.24
N LEU A 75 22.51 5.06 10.72
CA LEU A 75 22.52 5.44 12.13
C LEU A 75 21.82 4.33 12.92
N PHE A 76 22.53 3.82 13.93
CA PHE A 76 22.01 2.80 14.83
C PHE A 76 21.12 3.44 15.91
N GLU A 77 19.82 3.15 15.86
CA GLU A 77 18.85 3.60 16.86
C GLU A 77 18.31 2.44 17.71
N SER A 78 18.02 1.30 17.07
CA SER A 78 17.59 0.07 17.71
C SER A 78 17.94 -1.15 16.86
N HIS A 79 17.91 -2.34 17.48
CA HIS A 79 18.12 -3.59 16.76
C HIS A 79 17.04 -3.84 15.69
N GLU A 80 15.78 -3.57 16.02
CA GLU A 80 14.64 -3.77 15.11
C GLU A 80 14.74 -2.88 13.86
N GLU A 81 15.06 -1.60 14.06
CA GLU A 81 15.22 -0.64 12.98
C GLU A 81 16.44 -0.95 12.12
N LEU A 82 17.56 -1.37 12.73
CA LEU A 82 18.73 -1.82 11.99
C LEU A 82 18.41 -3.01 11.08
N CYS A 83 17.75 -4.04 11.63
CA CYS A 83 17.32 -5.20 10.84
C CYS A 83 16.44 -4.76 9.67
N ARG A 84 15.49 -3.86 9.91
CA ARG A 84 14.56 -3.37 8.89
C ARG A 84 15.28 -2.65 7.77
N ARG A 85 16.17 -1.71 8.12
CA ARG A 85 16.96 -0.94 7.14
C ARG A 85 17.91 -1.81 6.34
N ILE A 86 18.58 -2.78 6.97
CA ILE A 86 19.44 -3.75 6.28
C ILE A 86 18.62 -4.59 5.31
N GLN A 87 17.44 -5.10 5.72
CA GLN A 87 16.57 -5.86 4.83
C GLN A 87 16.03 -5.01 3.68
N ASN A 88 15.68 -3.74 3.90
CA ASN A 88 15.20 -2.86 2.84
C ASN A 88 16.32 -2.50 1.85
N LEU A 89 17.58 -2.50 2.30
CA LEU A 89 18.74 -2.23 1.46
C LEU A 89 19.19 -3.45 0.64
N LEU A 90 19.14 -4.65 1.24
CA LEU A 90 19.76 -5.86 0.66
C LEU A 90 18.76 -6.95 0.26
N GLY A 91 17.54 -6.92 0.80
CA GLY A 91 16.52 -7.93 0.55
C GLY A 91 15.67 -7.60 -0.67
N ASP A 92 15.07 -8.63 -1.27
CA ASP A 92 14.05 -8.46 -2.29
C ASP A 92 12.72 -8.03 -1.63
N PRO A 93 12.23 -6.79 -1.88
CA PRO A 93 11.02 -6.30 -1.24
C PRO A 93 9.77 -7.08 -1.66
N VAL A 94 9.72 -7.61 -2.89
CA VAL A 94 8.59 -8.39 -3.40
C VAL A 94 8.57 -9.77 -2.73
N ALA A 95 9.72 -10.46 -2.69
CA ALA A 95 9.80 -11.75 -2.04
C ALA A 95 9.50 -11.69 -0.53
N ARG A 96 9.81 -10.56 0.12
CA ARG A 96 9.44 -10.30 1.52
C ARG A 96 7.95 -10.06 1.68
N GLY A 97 7.35 -9.22 0.84
CA GLY A 97 5.91 -8.90 0.90
C GLY A 97 5.00 -10.07 0.53
N LEU A 98 5.47 -11.03 -0.26
CA LEU A 98 4.73 -12.26 -0.62
C LEU A 98 4.74 -13.34 0.46
N ARG A 99 5.47 -13.14 1.56
CA ARG A 99 5.42 -14.07 2.69
C ARG A 99 4.01 -14.03 3.30
N PRO A 100 3.42 -15.16 3.71
CA PRO A 100 2.07 -15.17 4.24
C PRO A 100 1.95 -14.17 5.40
N ALA A 101 1.16 -13.12 5.21
CA ALA A 101 0.88 -12.17 6.27
C ALA A 101 0.25 -12.94 7.43
N ARG A 102 0.86 -12.88 8.62
CA ARG A 102 0.38 -13.60 9.82
C ARG A 102 -0.97 -13.09 10.32
N ALA A 103 -1.46 -11.98 9.79
CA ALA A 103 -2.79 -11.46 10.06
C ALA A 103 -3.78 -12.03 9.05
N SER A 104 -4.54 -13.05 9.46
CA SER A 104 -5.76 -13.45 8.76
C SER A 104 -6.78 -12.30 8.85
N LEU A 105 -6.76 -11.37 7.91
CA LEU A 105 -7.87 -10.44 7.72
C LEU A 105 -9.11 -11.27 7.36
N ARG A 106 -10.06 -11.35 8.30
CA ARG A 106 -11.33 -12.07 8.16
C ARG A 106 -12.41 -11.20 7.54
N GLU A 107 -12.07 -10.56 6.43
CA GLU A 107 -13.00 -9.77 5.63
C GLU A 107 -12.67 -9.94 4.15
N ASN A 108 -13.70 -9.88 3.31
CA ASN A 108 -13.59 -10.19 1.88
C ASN A 108 -13.10 -9.00 1.05
N PHE A 109 -13.27 -7.76 1.51
CA PHE A 109 -13.03 -6.57 0.69
C PHE A 109 -11.54 -6.35 0.37
N SER A 110 -10.65 -6.35 1.38
CA SER A 110 -9.22 -6.19 1.09
C SER A 110 -8.65 -7.41 0.39
N GLN A 111 -9.19 -8.60 0.69
CA GLN A 111 -8.85 -9.84 -0.01
C GLN A 111 -9.22 -9.76 -1.52
N LEU A 112 -10.36 -9.16 -1.87
CA LEU A 112 -10.75 -8.91 -3.26
C LEU A 112 -9.80 -7.92 -3.95
N LEU A 113 -9.35 -6.88 -3.24
CA LEU A 113 -8.34 -5.95 -3.77
C LEU A 113 -7.02 -6.66 -4.06
N ILE A 114 -6.52 -7.46 -3.11
CA ILE A 114 -5.29 -8.24 -3.30
C ILE A 114 -5.46 -9.20 -4.48
N PHE A 115 -6.59 -9.91 -4.55
CA PHE A 115 -6.82 -10.85 -5.63
C PHE A 115 -6.90 -10.16 -7.00
N GLU A 116 -7.55 -9.01 -7.11
CA GLU A 116 -7.61 -8.25 -8.35
C GLU A 116 -6.22 -7.85 -8.85
N GLN A 117 -5.36 -7.34 -7.96
CA GLN A 117 -4.02 -6.89 -8.35
C GLN A 117 -3.06 -8.05 -8.63
N MET A 118 -3.13 -9.12 -7.84
CA MET A 118 -2.14 -10.20 -7.87
C MET A 118 -2.56 -11.39 -8.74
N GLN A 119 -3.86 -11.53 -9.04
CA GLN A 119 -4.44 -12.66 -9.79
C GLN A 119 -4.02 -14.02 -9.22
N ASN A 120 -3.81 -14.10 -7.90
CA ASN A 120 -3.29 -15.27 -7.22
C ASN A 120 -4.20 -15.68 -6.04
N ARG A 121 -4.90 -16.80 -6.18
CA ARG A 121 -5.78 -17.34 -5.13
C ARG A 121 -5.05 -17.86 -3.89
N GLY A 122 -3.78 -18.22 -4.00
CA GLY A 122 -2.99 -18.67 -2.85
C GLY A 122 -2.65 -17.56 -1.85
N LEU A 123 -2.88 -16.29 -2.21
CA LEU A 123 -2.60 -15.13 -1.36
C LEU A 123 -3.81 -14.62 -0.58
N VAL A 124 -5.01 -15.18 -0.83
CA VAL A 124 -6.26 -14.66 -0.29
C VAL A 124 -7.12 -15.76 0.31
N ASP A 125 -7.82 -15.44 1.40
CA ASP A 125 -8.83 -16.31 2.02
C ASP A 125 -10.21 -15.71 1.76
N LEU A 126 -10.75 -15.92 0.56
CA LEU A 126 -12.12 -15.50 0.23
C LEU A 126 -13.11 -16.59 0.66
N GLN A 127 -14.12 -16.21 1.44
CA GLN A 127 -15.18 -17.13 1.84
C GLN A 127 -16.53 -16.75 1.26
N SER A 128 -17.16 -17.73 0.62
CA SER A 128 -18.57 -17.68 0.19
C SER A 128 -19.48 -18.24 1.26
N THR A 129 -20.56 -17.53 1.54
CA THR A 129 -21.76 -18.12 2.11
C THR A 129 -22.85 -18.08 1.06
N ASP A 130 -23.31 -19.25 0.63
CA ASP A 130 -24.51 -19.44 -0.19
C ASP A 130 -24.58 -18.59 -1.49
N GLY A 131 -23.43 -18.34 -2.13
CA GLY A 131 -23.37 -17.60 -3.40
C GLY A 131 -23.60 -16.10 -3.26
N ILE A 132 -23.66 -15.57 -2.03
CA ILE A 132 -23.87 -14.15 -1.74
C ILE A 132 -22.87 -13.73 -0.65
N TYR A 133 -21.81 -13.04 -1.03
CA TYR A 133 -20.71 -12.73 -0.12
C TYR A 133 -20.97 -11.38 0.57
N GLY A 134 -20.80 -11.35 1.89
CA GLY A 134 -20.78 -10.11 2.68
C GLY A 134 -19.35 -9.64 2.97
N TYR A 135 -19.22 -8.42 3.48
CA TYR A 135 -17.93 -7.86 3.91
C TYR A 135 -17.16 -8.76 4.89
N PHE A 136 -17.84 -9.33 5.90
CA PHE A 136 -17.22 -10.23 6.88
C PHE A 136 -17.57 -11.69 6.64
N PHE A 137 -16.64 -12.59 7.00
CA PHE A 137 -16.91 -14.02 7.14
C PHE A 137 -16.45 -14.52 8.53
N GLY A 138 -17.22 -15.45 9.11
CA GLY A 138 -17.02 -15.90 10.49
C GLY A 138 -17.59 -14.94 11.56
N HIS A 139 -17.11 -15.05 12.81
CA HIS A 139 -17.50 -14.11 13.88
C HIS A 139 -17.01 -12.70 13.55
N GLN A 140 -17.93 -11.73 13.56
CA GLN A 140 -17.62 -10.32 13.31
C GLN A 140 -16.73 -9.80 14.44
N ILE A 141 -15.47 -9.51 14.12
CA ILE A 141 -14.51 -8.94 15.05
C ILE A 141 -14.71 -7.43 14.98
N LEU A 142 -15.07 -6.79 16.10
CA LEU A 142 -15.20 -5.33 16.31
C LEU A 142 -16.56 -4.66 16.03
N THR A 143 -17.63 -5.39 15.67
CA THR A 143 -19.00 -4.84 15.59
C THR A 143 -19.93 -5.50 16.61
N LYS A 144 -20.76 -4.68 17.29
CA LYS A 144 -21.77 -5.19 18.25
C LYS A 144 -23.03 -5.75 17.58
N ASP A 145 -23.28 -5.37 16.33
CA ASP A 145 -24.43 -5.79 15.54
C ASP A 145 -23.98 -6.58 14.32
N THR A 146 -24.79 -7.54 13.88
CA THR A 146 -24.65 -8.19 12.57
C THR A 146 -24.77 -7.14 11.46
N LEU A 147 -23.66 -6.81 10.80
CA LEU A 147 -23.67 -5.91 9.64
C LEU A 147 -24.43 -6.56 8.47
N PRO A 148 -25.38 -5.87 7.81
CA PRO A 148 -26.04 -6.39 6.62
C PRO A 148 -25.07 -6.45 5.44
N ARG A 149 -25.48 -7.18 4.39
CA ARG A 149 -24.78 -7.18 3.10
C ARG A 149 -24.67 -5.76 2.55
N ASP A 150 -23.50 -5.41 2.03
CA ASP A 150 -23.22 -4.13 1.41
C ASP A 150 -23.07 -4.26 -0.11
N LEU A 151 -23.49 -3.22 -0.83
CA LEU A 151 -23.40 -3.16 -2.28
C LEU A 151 -21.94 -2.98 -2.74
N ASP A 152 -21.07 -2.45 -1.89
CA ASP A 152 -19.67 -2.16 -2.18
C ASP A 152 -18.86 -3.46 -2.41
N THR A 153 -18.87 -4.35 -1.41
CA THR A 153 -18.21 -5.66 -1.47
C THR A 153 -18.81 -6.53 -2.55
N ALA A 154 -20.15 -6.56 -2.67
CA ALA A 154 -20.82 -7.30 -3.74
C ALA A 154 -20.38 -6.80 -5.13
N SER A 155 -20.20 -5.50 -5.31
CA SER A 155 -19.75 -4.92 -6.58
C SER A 155 -18.30 -5.28 -6.90
N MET A 156 -17.42 -5.22 -5.89
CA MET A 156 -16.04 -5.68 -6.04
C MET A 156 -16.00 -7.16 -6.44
N GLU A 157 -16.76 -8.00 -5.75
CA GLU A 157 -16.79 -9.43 -6.04
C GLU A 157 -17.29 -9.75 -7.45
N LEU A 158 -18.45 -9.23 -7.84
CA LEU A 158 -19.05 -9.47 -9.16
C LEU A 158 -18.23 -8.92 -10.32
N THR A 159 -17.30 -8.00 -10.04
CA THR A 159 -16.36 -7.46 -11.03
C THR A 159 -15.05 -8.25 -11.09
N VAL A 160 -14.56 -8.78 -9.97
CA VAL A 160 -13.23 -9.39 -9.84
C VAL A 160 -13.27 -10.91 -9.95
N CYS A 161 -14.32 -11.55 -9.43
CA CYS A 161 -14.46 -12.99 -9.41
C CYS A 161 -15.18 -13.52 -10.66
N PRO A 162 -14.88 -14.75 -11.10
CA PRO A 162 -15.68 -15.40 -12.13
C PRO A 162 -17.04 -15.81 -11.54
N VAL A 163 -18.09 -15.07 -11.88
CA VAL A 163 -19.47 -15.31 -11.44
C VAL A 163 -20.36 -15.57 -12.65
N ASP A 164 -21.42 -16.35 -12.46
CA ASP A 164 -22.45 -16.53 -13.48
C ASP A 164 -23.08 -15.18 -13.87
N LYS A 165 -23.17 -14.91 -15.17
CA LYS A 165 -23.68 -13.64 -15.68
C LYS A 165 -25.16 -13.44 -15.33
N GLY A 166 -25.96 -14.50 -15.30
CA GLY A 166 -27.37 -14.43 -14.92
C GLY A 166 -27.52 -14.01 -13.46
N LEU A 167 -26.73 -14.62 -12.57
CA LEU A 167 -26.69 -14.24 -11.16
C LEU A 167 -26.26 -12.77 -10.98
N ALA A 168 -25.20 -12.33 -11.66
CA ALA A 168 -24.74 -10.94 -11.58
C ALA A 168 -25.83 -9.95 -12.01
N GLN A 169 -26.55 -10.24 -13.11
CA GLN A 169 -27.67 -9.41 -13.57
C GLN A 169 -28.81 -9.36 -12.55
N CYS A 170 -29.18 -10.51 -11.94
CA CYS A 170 -30.20 -10.55 -10.89
C CYS A 170 -29.81 -9.70 -9.67
N VAL A 171 -28.55 -9.77 -9.24
CA VAL A 171 -28.06 -8.95 -8.11
C VAL A 171 -28.07 -7.47 -8.48
N MET A 172 -27.66 -7.10 -9.70
CA MET A 172 -27.73 -5.71 -10.17
C MET A 172 -29.17 -5.18 -10.21
N ASP A 173 -30.14 -6.01 -10.61
CA ASP A 173 -31.56 -5.63 -10.57
C ASP A 173 -32.05 -5.45 -9.11
N GLU A 174 -31.60 -6.29 -8.18
CA GLU A 174 -31.85 -6.10 -6.74
C GLU A 174 -31.24 -4.78 -6.24
N MET A 175 -29.98 -4.46 -6.63
CA MET A 175 -29.30 -3.20 -6.24
C MET A 175 -30.10 -1.95 -6.62
N LEU A 176 -30.78 -1.95 -7.77
CA LEU A 176 -31.61 -0.81 -8.22
C LEU A 176 -32.83 -0.55 -7.32
N SER A 177 -33.18 -1.48 -6.44
CA SER A 177 -34.22 -1.29 -5.40
C SER A 177 -33.70 -0.57 -4.14
N PHE A 178 -32.39 -0.29 -4.06
CA PHE A 178 -31.73 0.39 -2.94
C PHE A 178 -31.12 1.72 -3.39
N VAL A 179 -32.01 2.67 -3.72
CA VAL A 179 -31.64 4.03 -4.15
C VAL A 179 -32.29 5.09 -3.26
N THR A 180 -31.65 6.24 -3.13
CA THR A 180 -32.24 7.43 -2.48
C THR A 180 -33.32 8.07 -3.36
N ALA A 181 -34.02 9.07 -2.82
CA ALA A 181 -34.97 9.88 -3.59
C ALA A 181 -34.33 10.57 -4.81
N ASP A 182 -33.02 10.83 -4.77
CA ASP A 182 -32.25 11.44 -5.86
C ASP A 182 -31.70 10.39 -6.85
N GLY A 183 -32.06 9.11 -6.69
CA GLY A 183 -31.59 8.02 -7.54
C GLY A 183 -30.13 7.61 -7.28
N ILE A 184 -29.59 7.95 -6.11
CA ILE A 184 -28.22 7.57 -5.73
C ILE A 184 -28.26 6.22 -5.03
N LEU A 185 -27.42 5.28 -5.48
CA LEU A 185 -27.32 3.95 -4.88
C LEU A 185 -26.83 4.00 -3.42
N MET A 186 -27.46 3.17 -2.59
CA MET A 186 -27.15 3.06 -1.17
C MET A 186 -25.99 2.08 -0.93
N ALA A 187 -25.38 2.15 0.25
CA ALA A 187 -24.26 1.30 0.62
C ALA A 187 -24.69 -0.12 1.04
N TYR A 188 -25.94 -0.34 1.44
CA TYR A 188 -26.41 -1.63 1.98
C TYR A 188 -27.68 -2.13 1.28
N PHE A 189 -27.82 -3.47 1.24
CA PHE A 189 -29.08 -4.16 0.92
C PHE A 189 -30.06 -4.08 2.11
N ASP A 190 -30.24 -2.88 2.66
CA ASP A 190 -31.05 -2.60 3.84
C ASP A 190 -31.61 -1.18 3.77
N GLN A 191 -32.91 -1.06 3.46
CA GLN A 191 -33.60 0.23 3.37
C GLN A 191 -33.69 0.96 4.73
N THR A 192 -33.58 0.24 5.84
CA THR A 192 -33.57 0.85 7.17
C THR A 192 -32.25 1.55 7.48
N ARG A 193 -31.22 1.34 6.66
CA ARG A 193 -29.90 1.96 6.74
C ARG A 193 -29.60 2.80 5.49
N PRO A 194 -30.24 3.97 5.32
CA PRO A 194 -30.04 4.83 4.16
C PRO A 194 -28.72 5.58 4.19
N ARG A 195 -27.64 4.83 3.97
CA ARG A 195 -26.28 5.33 3.87
C ARG A 195 -25.88 5.35 2.41
N VAL A 196 -25.21 6.42 2.03
CA VAL A 196 -24.53 6.58 0.74
C VAL A 196 -23.08 6.86 1.05
N ASP A 197 -22.19 6.30 0.24
CA ASP A 197 -20.76 6.58 0.29
C ASP A 197 -20.23 6.67 -1.15
N PRO A 198 -19.46 7.72 -1.51
CA PRO A 198 -19.04 7.91 -2.88
C PRO A 198 -18.00 6.88 -3.33
N VAL A 199 -17.20 6.29 -2.44
CA VAL A 199 -16.30 5.20 -2.83
C VAL A 199 -17.09 3.93 -3.13
N ALA A 200 -18.03 3.57 -2.25
CA ALA A 200 -18.94 2.45 -2.50
C ALA A 200 -19.70 2.61 -3.82
N CYS A 201 -20.21 3.82 -4.09
CA CYS A 201 -20.87 4.14 -5.35
C CYS A 201 -19.96 3.96 -6.56
N VAL A 202 -18.66 4.30 -6.47
CA VAL A 202 -17.70 4.09 -7.56
C VAL A 202 -17.50 2.60 -7.86
N ASN A 203 -17.50 1.74 -6.84
CA ASN A 203 -17.43 0.29 -7.04
C ASN A 203 -18.70 -0.25 -7.68
N ILE A 204 -19.88 0.22 -7.27
CA ILE A 204 -21.16 -0.14 -7.92
C ILE A 204 -21.18 0.32 -9.39
N LEU A 205 -20.75 1.56 -9.66
CA LEU A 205 -20.61 2.06 -11.03
C LEU A 205 -19.68 1.18 -11.86
N SER A 206 -18.57 0.69 -11.27
CA SER A 206 -17.62 -0.19 -11.96
C SER A 206 -18.29 -1.51 -12.36
N LEU A 207 -19.09 -2.10 -11.46
CA LEU A 207 -19.89 -3.28 -11.77
C LEU A 207 -20.84 -2.99 -12.92
N PHE A 208 -21.68 -1.96 -12.83
CA PHE A 208 -22.68 -1.65 -13.85
C PHE A 208 -22.06 -1.38 -15.22
N HIS A 209 -20.95 -0.63 -15.29
CA HIS A 209 -20.25 -0.41 -16.55
C HIS A 209 -19.58 -1.68 -17.10
N SER A 210 -19.09 -2.58 -16.25
CA SER A 210 -18.50 -3.85 -16.72
C SER A 210 -19.52 -4.80 -17.39
N TYR A 211 -20.82 -4.63 -17.09
CA TYR A 211 -21.94 -5.35 -17.71
C TYR A 211 -22.72 -4.52 -18.74
N ASP A 212 -22.15 -3.41 -19.23
CA ASP A 212 -22.79 -2.52 -20.23
C ASP A 212 -24.12 -1.89 -19.75
N ARG A 213 -24.29 -1.71 -18.44
CA ARG A 213 -25.50 -1.15 -17.78
C ARG A 213 -25.27 0.21 -17.11
N GLY A 214 -24.23 0.95 -17.50
CA GLY A 214 -23.90 2.25 -16.93
C GLY A 214 -25.05 3.28 -16.96
N ASN A 215 -25.94 3.20 -17.94
CA ASN A 215 -27.11 4.08 -18.05
C ASN A 215 -28.11 3.92 -16.90
N ASP A 216 -28.24 2.72 -16.32
CA ASP A 216 -29.19 2.44 -15.23
C ASP A 216 -28.82 3.21 -13.95
N VAL A 217 -27.56 3.64 -13.85
CA VAL A 217 -26.96 4.26 -12.66
C VAL A 217 -26.42 5.67 -12.96
N ALA A 218 -26.94 6.31 -14.01
CA ALA A 218 -26.49 7.63 -14.46
C ALA A 218 -26.59 8.73 -13.40
N ALA A 219 -27.60 8.69 -12.52
CA ALA A 219 -27.75 9.64 -11.40
C ALA A 219 -26.60 9.48 -10.38
N THR A 220 -26.24 8.24 -10.06
CA THR A 220 -25.10 7.94 -9.17
C THR A 220 -23.79 8.40 -9.81
N PHE A 221 -23.60 8.19 -11.12
CA PHE A 221 -22.42 8.67 -11.85
C PHE A 221 -22.30 10.20 -11.81
N ALA A 222 -23.41 10.91 -12.06
CA ALA A 222 -23.44 12.37 -12.01
C ALA A 222 -23.08 12.91 -10.61
N TRP A 223 -23.57 12.26 -9.56
CA TRP A 223 -23.23 12.62 -8.18
C TRP A 223 -21.74 12.38 -7.88
N VAL A 224 -21.18 11.24 -8.29
CA VAL A 224 -19.74 10.94 -8.15
C VAL A 224 -18.86 11.96 -8.89
N LEU A 225 -19.26 12.39 -10.09
CA LEU A 225 -18.57 13.47 -10.80
C LEU A 225 -18.61 14.79 -10.02
N SER A 226 -19.75 15.12 -9.40
CA SER A 226 -19.88 16.30 -8.54
C SER A 226 -18.94 16.23 -7.32
N VAL A 227 -18.84 15.06 -6.67
CA VAL A 227 -17.89 14.82 -5.57
C VAL A 227 -16.45 15.07 -6.01
N LEU A 228 -16.06 14.58 -7.19
CA LEU A 228 -14.73 14.82 -7.77
C LEU A 228 -14.49 16.29 -8.14
N GLN A 229 -15.49 16.94 -8.73
CA GLN A 229 -15.43 18.33 -9.18
C GLN A 229 -15.22 19.28 -8.01
N HIS A 230 -15.99 19.09 -6.94
CA HIS A 230 -15.98 19.93 -5.75
C HIS A 230 -15.00 19.46 -4.67
N LYS A 231 -14.19 18.43 -4.95
CA LYS A 231 -13.18 17.89 -4.03
C LYS A 231 -13.77 17.45 -2.68
N ALA A 232 -15.02 17.01 -2.66
CA ALA A 232 -15.73 16.65 -1.43
C ALA A 232 -15.13 15.40 -0.73
N TYR A 233 -14.28 14.65 -1.42
CA TYR A 233 -13.60 13.45 -0.94
C TYR A 233 -12.29 13.73 -0.18
N ILE A 234 -11.79 14.98 -0.13
CA ILE A 234 -10.46 15.29 0.46
C ILE A 234 -10.31 14.80 1.90
N GLY A 235 -11.38 14.87 2.70
CA GLY A 235 -11.36 14.43 4.10
C GLY A 235 -11.63 12.94 4.30
N GLY A 236 -11.62 12.15 3.22
CA GLY A 236 -12.17 10.80 3.23
C GLY A 236 -13.70 10.79 3.17
N THR A 237 -14.25 9.61 3.40
CA THR A 237 -15.68 9.32 3.36
C THR A 237 -16.10 8.56 4.61
N ARG A 238 -17.32 8.02 4.65
CA ARG A 238 -17.82 7.33 5.84
C ARG A 238 -17.04 6.05 6.14
N TYR A 239 -16.64 5.33 5.10
CA TYR A 239 -15.98 4.03 5.21
C TYR A 239 -14.51 4.05 4.81
N TYR A 240 -14.06 5.12 4.14
CA TYR A 240 -12.70 5.24 3.61
C TYR A 240 -12.03 6.49 4.16
N ALA A 241 -10.99 6.32 4.97
CA ALA A 241 -10.35 7.44 5.67
C ALA A 241 -9.58 8.39 4.75
N SER A 242 -9.19 7.95 3.56
CA SER A 242 -8.27 8.67 2.68
C SER A 242 -8.92 9.10 1.36
N ALA A 243 -8.55 10.30 0.91
CA ALA A 243 -8.88 10.81 -0.42
C ALA A 243 -8.33 9.90 -1.54
N ASP A 244 -7.21 9.22 -1.29
CA ASP A 244 -6.56 8.33 -2.26
C ASP A 244 -7.44 7.12 -2.59
N ALA A 245 -8.28 6.65 -1.67
CA ALA A 245 -9.24 5.58 -1.94
C ALA A 245 -10.23 5.98 -3.04
N PHE A 246 -10.84 7.16 -2.92
CA PHE A 246 -11.77 7.67 -3.92
C PHE A 246 -11.12 7.83 -5.29
N LEU A 247 -9.91 8.39 -5.35
CA LEU A 247 -9.19 8.58 -6.61
C LEU A 247 -8.73 7.24 -7.22
N TYR A 248 -8.31 6.29 -6.40
CA TYR A 248 -7.96 4.94 -6.84
C TYR A 248 -9.15 4.23 -7.46
N PHE A 249 -10.27 4.16 -6.75
CA PHE A 249 -11.46 3.49 -7.28
C PHE A 249 -12.02 4.19 -8.52
N LEU A 250 -11.90 5.52 -8.62
CA LEU A 250 -12.25 6.23 -9.86
C LEU A 250 -11.34 5.87 -11.04
N SER A 251 -10.03 5.70 -10.79
CA SER A 251 -9.09 5.24 -11.81
C SER A 251 -9.41 3.83 -12.29
N ARG A 252 -9.92 2.98 -11.38
CA ARG A 252 -10.43 1.65 -11.68
C ARG A 252 -11.71 1.72 -12.51
N LEU A 253 -12.72 2.51 -12.10
CA LEU A 253 -13.97 2.73 -12.84
C LEU A 253 -13.72 3.16 -14.30
N ALA A 254 -12.75 4.07 -14.53
CA ALA A 254 -12.41 4.54 -15.87
C ALA A 254 -12.01 3.41 -16.84
N SER A 255 -11.57 2.25 -16.32
CA SER A 255 -11.23 1.08 -17.14
C SER A 255 -12.44 0.26 -17.58
N PHE A 256 -13.61 0.47 -16.95
CA PHE A 256 -14.86 -0.23 -17.27
C PHE A 256 -15.81 0.61 -18.14
N ILE A 257 -15.71 1.93 -18.10
CA ILE A 257 -16.56 2.82 -18.89
C ILE A 257 -16.23 2.68 -20.38
N ARG A 258 -17.24 2.32 -21.19
CA ARG A 258 -17.13 2.30 -22.66
C ARG A 258 -17.69 3.56 -23.33
N GLU A 259 -18.59 4.25 -22.65
CA GLU A 259 -19.27 5.43 -23.17
C GLU A 259 -18.31 6.63 -23.20
N LYS A 260 -17.99 7.10 -24.40
CA LYS A 260 -17.06 8.22 -24.61
C LYS A 260 -17.44 9.47 -23.80
N ARG A 261 -18.72 9.85 -23.76
CA ARG A 261 -19.20 11.01 -23.00
C ARG A 261 -18.84 10.95 -21.50
N CYS A 262 -18.88 9.75 -20.91
CA CYS A 262 -18.60 9.52 -19.50
C CYS A 262 -17.09 9.60 -19.25
N LEU A 263 -16.27 9.04 -20.16
CA LEU A 263 -14.82 9.18 -20.13
C LEU A 263 -14.37 10.64 -20.30
N ASP A 264 -14.95 11.36 -21.25
CA ASP A 264 -14.65 12.77 -21.52
C ASP A 264 -14.96 13.66 -20.30
N ALA A 265 -15.98 13.32 -19.51
CA ALA A 265 -16.33 14.01 -18.27
C ALA A 265 -15.42 13.62 -17.09
N LEU A 266 -15.07 12.34 -16.96
CA LEU A 266 -14.33 11.82 -15.80
C LEU A 266 -12.81 12.01 -15.92
N VAL A 267 -12.22 11.55 -17.02
CA VAL A 267 -10.76 11.33 -17.11
C VAL A 267 -9.94 12.62 -17.01
N PRO A 268 -10.27 13.73 -17.70
CA PRO A 268 -9.51 14.98 -17.59
C PRO A 268 -9.51 15.53 -16.15
N LEU A 269 -10.66 15.47 -15.49
CA LEU A 269 -10.82 15.93 -14.13
C LEU A 269 -10.06 15.02 -13.14
N LEU A 270 -10.19 13.70 -13.29
CA LEU A 270 -9.48 12.73 -12.45
C LEU A 270 -7.95 12.89 -12.56
N LYS A 271 -7.41 13.04 -13.77
CA LYS A 271 -5.98 13.30 -13.97
C LYS A 271 -5.52 14.59 -13.28
N THR A 272 -6.33 15.63 -13.34
CA THR A 272 -6.07 16.89 -12.62
C THR A 272 -5.99 16.65 -11.11
N ARG A 273 -6.95 15.90 -10.56
CA ARG A 273 -7.04 15.61 -9.12
C ARG A 273 -5.91 14.70 -8.63
N LEU A 274 -5.49 13.73 -9.43
CA LEU A 274 -4.32 12.89 -9.15
C LEU A 274 -3.01 13.70 -9.17
N ALA A 275 -2.86 14.62 -10.14
CA ALA A 275 -1.68 15.49 -10.21
C ALA A 275 -1.57 16.42 -8.99
N GLU A 276 -2.69 16.90 -8.45
CA GLU A 276 -2.73 17.71 -7.23
C GLU A 276 -2.26 16.95 -5.98
N GLN A 277 -2.28 15.61 -5.98
CA GLN A 277 -1.79 14.79 -4.86
C GLN A 277 -0.28 14.57 -4.91
N ILE A 278 0.42 14.93 -6.01
CA ILE A 278 1.85 14.71 -6.15
C ILE A 278 2.61 15.45 -5.04
N GLY A 279 3.46 14.71 -4.33
CA GLY A 279 4.24 15.18 -3.19
C GLY A 279 3.52 15.13 -1.83
N ALA A 280 2.21 14.84 -1.78
CA ALA A 280 1.49 14.70 -0.51
C ALA A 280 1.96 13.48 0.29
N ASP A 281 1.91 13.58 1.61
CA ASP A 281 2.16 12.45 2.51
C ASP A 281 0.96 11.46 2.48
N GLY A 282 1.13 10.30 3.09
CA GLY A 282 0.11 9.26 3.19
C GLY A 282 0.62 8.04 3.92
N ASP A 283 -0.29 7.24 4.49
CA ASP A 283 0.05 5.91 4.96
C ASP A 283 0.34 4.94 3.80
N SER A 284 0.85 3.74 4.10
CA SER A 284 1.23 2.77 3.07
C SER A 284 0.09 2.43 2.11
N LEU A 285 -1.15 2.34 2.61
CA LEU A 285 -2.31 2.04 1.77
C LEU A 285 -2.63 3.21 0.82
N SER A 286 -2.64 4.43 1.33
CA SER A 286 -2.88 5.65 0.55
C SER A 286 -1.82 5.85 -0.53
N LEU A 287 -0.55 5.63 -0.19
CA LEU A 287 0.57 5.70 -1.13
C LEU A 287 0.45 4.61 -2.22
N ALA A 288 0.10 3.38 -1.85
CA ALA A 288 -0.09 2.29 -2.82
C ALA A 288 -1.25 2.58 -3.78
N MET A 289 -2.40 3.01 -3.25
CA MET A 289 -3.56 3.43 -4.04
C MET A 289 -3.20 4.55 -5.02
N ARG A 290 -2.44 5.55 -4.57
CA ARG A 290 -1.99 6.67 -5.40
C ARG A 290 -1.01 6.22 -6.49
N VAL A 291 -0.07 5.32 -6.18
CA VAL A 291 0.85 4.73 -7.16
C VAL A 291 0.07 4.04 -8.27
N LEU A 292 -0.84 3.13 -7.92
CA LEU A 292 -1.65 2.37 -8.88
C LEU A 292 -2.54 3.29 -9.73
N ALA A 293 -3.17 4.30 -9.12
CA ALA A 293 -4.01 5.25 -9.84
C ALA A 293 -3.20 6.12 -10.83
N CYS A 294 -2.05 6.65 -10.40
CA CYS A 294 -1.16 7.43 -11.26
C CYS A 294 -0.62 6.61 -12.43
N GLN A 295 -0.25 5.35 -12.19
CA GLN A 295 0.28 4.46 -13.22
C GLN A 295 -0.70 4.25 -14.38
N ARG A 296 -2.01 4.12 -14.10
CA ARG A 296 -3.06 3.98 -15.13
C ARG A 296 -3.13 5.17 -16.09
N PHE A 297 -2.69 6.34 -15.67
CA PHE A 297 -2.72 7.57 -16.48
C PHE A 297 -1.34 8.08 -16.92
N GLY A 298 -0.28 7.28 -16.68
CA GLY A 298 1.09 7.65 -17.03
C GLY A 298 1.64 8.84 -16.23
N ILE A 299 1.17 9.03 -14.99
CA ILE A 299 1.63 10.10 -14.10
C ILE A 299 2.81 9.57 -13.28
N SER A 300 3.93 10.30 -13.28
CA SER A 300 5.14 9.90 -12.54
C SER A 300 4.92 9.89 -11.03
N ASN A 301 5.37 8.83 -10.36
CA ASN A 301 5.09 8.53 -8.96
C ASN A 301 6.28 7.85 -8.23
N GLN A 302 7.50 7.93 -8.79
CA GLN A 302 8.68 7.19 -8.28
C GLN A 302 8.99 7.44 -6.80
N LYS A 303 8.76 8.66 -6.31
CA LYS A 303 8.98 9.01 -4.90
C LYS A 303 8.14 8.14 -3.95
N TYR A 304 6.90 7.82 -4.32
CA TYR A 304 6.01 7.02 -3.47
C TYR A 304 6.42 5.57 -3.41
N LEU A 305 6.91 5.00 -4.51
CA LEU A 305 7.45 3.64 -4.51
C LEU A 305 8.65 3.54 -3.57
N ALA A 306 9.58 4.49 -3.67
CA ALA A 306 10.73 4.55 -2.76
C ALA A 306 10.31 4.72 -1.29
N THR A 307 9.26 5.49 -1.01
CA THR A 307 8.69 5.60 0.35
C THR A 307 8.08 4.29 0.83
N LEU A 308 7.34 3.58 -0.02
CA LEU A 308 6.78 2.27 0.33
C LEU A 308 7.87 1.23 0.61
N GLU A 309 8.89 1.15 -0.24
CA GLU A 309 10.06 0.28 -0.04
C GLU A 309 10.81 0.64 1.26
N ALA A 310 10.99 1.93 1.52
CA ALA A 310 11.62 2.42 2.74
C ALA A 310 10.79 2.13 4.00
N ASN A 311 9.46 2.04 3.88
CA ASN A 311 8.53 1.80 4.98
C ASN A 311 8.25 0.30 5.24
N GLN A 312 8.72 -0.60 4.36
CA GLN A 312 8.48 -2.03 4.52
C GLN A 312 9.04 -2.54 5.86
N SER A 313 8.23 -3.32 6.55
CA SER A 313 8.51 -3.90 7.87
C SER A 313 9.39 -5.15 7.76
N ASN A 314 9.99 -5.57 8.89
CA ASN A 314 10.87 -6.75 8.94
C ASN A 314 10.18 -8.06 8.48
N ASP A 315 8.87 -8.16 8.66
CA ASP A 315 8.08 -9.31 8.23
C ASP A 315 7.60 -9.22 6.77
N GLY A 316 7.82 -8.08 6.11
CA GLY A 316 7.44 -7.82 4.72
C GLY A 316 6.17 -6.99 4.55
N GLY A 317 5.47 -6.65 5.64
CA GLY A 317 4.29 -5.78 5.63
C GLY A 317 4.57 -4.32 5.32
#